data_AF-A0A6J1XPR9-F1
#
_entry.id   AF-A0A6J1XPR9-F1
#
_cell.length_a   1.000
_cell.length_b   1.000
_cell.length_c   1.000
_cell.angle_alpha   90.00
_cell.angle_beta   90.00
_cell.angle_gamma   90.00
#
_symmetry.space_group_name_H-M   'P 1'
#
loop_
_entity.id
_entity.type
_entity.pdbx_description
1 polymer ?
#
loop_
_entity_poly.entity_id
_entity_poly.type
_entity_poly.pdbx_seq_one_letter_code
_entity_poly.pdbx_strand_id
1 'polypeptide(L)'
;MSRVSVPCHVKGTVALQVGDVRTSQGRPGVLVIDVTFPSVAPFELQEIMFKNYYTAFLSIRVRQHTSPHTPAKWVTCLRDYCLMPDPHSEEGAQEYVSLFKHQMLCDMARVLELRLILRQPSPLWLSFTVEELQIYQQGSKSPSMTFPKWLSHPVPCEQPAPLIEVDGCYDLNLLSYT
;
A
#
# COMPACT_ATOMS: atom_id res chain seq x y z
N MET A 1 3.24 4.06 -8.74
CA MET A 1 2.49 2.78 -8.73
C MET A 1 1.31 2.95 -7.78
N SER A 2 0.11 2.54 -8.17
CA SER A 2 -1.08 2.68 -7.31
C SER A 2 -1.01 1.66 -6.16
N ARG A 3 -1.35 2.08 -4.93
CA ARG A 3 -1.50 1.20 -3.76
C ARG A 3 -2.98 1.01 -3.47
N VAL A 4 -3.39 -0.19 -3.10
CA VAL A 4 -4.80 -0.50 -2.80
C VAL A 4 -4.90 -0.92 -1.34
N SER A 5 -5.84 -0.31 -0.60
CA SER A 5 -6.11 -0.66 0.80
C SER A 5 -6.70 -2.07 0.87
N VAL A 6 -6.19 -2.86 1.81
CA VAL A 6 -6.63 -4.23 2.07
C VAL A 6 -7.56 -4.22 3.28
N PRO A 7 -8.84 -4.61 3.13
CA PRO A 7 -9.74 -4.76 4.27
C PRO A 7 -9.17 -5.76 5.27
N CYS A 8 -9.00 -5.33 6.51
CA CYS A 8 -8.44 -6.16 7.58
C CYS A 8 -9.32 -6.10 8.82
N HIS A 9 -9.27 -7.17 9.61
CA HIS A 9 -9.91 -7.26 10.91
C HIS A 9 -8.84 -7.36 12.00
N VAL A 10 -8.81 -6.36 12.88
CA VAL A 10 -7.92 -6.33 14.05
C VAL A 10 -8.59 -7.12 15.18
N LYS A 11 -7.96 -8.22 15.61
CA LYS A 11 -8.40 -8.98 16.79
C LYS A 11 -8.06 -8.21 18.05
N GLY A 12 -8.74 -8.53 19.15
CA GLY A 12 -8.48 -7.93 20.45
C GLY A 12 -7.02 -8.09 20.89
N THR A 13 -6.48 -7.03 21.49
CA THR A 13 -5.10 -6.98 21.98
C THR A 13 -4.89 -7.93 23.15
N VAL A 14 -3.83 -8.74 23.08
CA VAL A 14 -3.42 -9.66 24.14
C VAL A 14 -2.20 -9.11 24.86
N ALA A 15 -2.32 -8.87 26.16
CA ALA A 15 -1.22 -8.49 27.02
C ALA A 15 -0.38 -9.71 27.40
N LEU A 16 0.93 -9.68 27.14
CA LEU A 16 1.83 -10.73 27.62
C LEU A 16 2.41 -10.34 28.98
N GLN A 17 2.22 -11.20 29.97
CA GLN A 17 2.86 -11.09 31.27
C GLN A 17 3.86 -12.23 31.42
N VAL A 18 5.07 -11.91 31.88
CA VAL A 18 6.09 -12.89 32.23
C VAL A 18 6.22 -12.86 33.75
N GLY A 19 5.62 -13.83 34.44
CA GLY A 19 5.66 -13.92 35.90
C GLY A 19 4.61 -14.88 36.46
N ASP A 20 4.83 -15.37 37.69
CA ASP A 20 3.88 -16.20 38.41
C ASP A 20 2.69 -15.33 38.89
N VAL A 21 1.47 -15.87 38.81
CA VAL A 21 0.19 -15.15 39.02
C VAL A 21 0.08 -14.48 40.42
N ARG A 22 1.01 -14.80 41.33
CA ARG A 22 0.99 -14.36 42.73
C ARG A 22 1.60 -12.98 43.02
N THR A 23 2.26 -12.34 42.05
CA THR A 23 2.74 -10.95 42.20
C THR A 23 2.07 -10.04 41.17
N SER A 24 0.83 -9.65 41.48
CA SER A 24 -0.05 -8.80 40.68
C SER A 24 0.36 -7.31 40.66
N GLN A 25 1.62 -7.04 40.28
CA GLN A 25 2.08 -5.67 40.01
C GLN A 25 2.86 -5.52 38.69
N GLY A 26 3.18 -6.62 38.00
CA GLY A 26 3.84 -6.59 36.70
C GLY A 26 2.89 -6.15 35.59
N ARG A 27 2.96 -4.88 35.18
CA ARG A 27 2.20 -4.39 34.01
C ARG A 27 2.80 -4.97 32.74
N PRO A 28 1.96 -5.34 31.75
CA PRO A 28 2.47 -5.93 30.52
C PRO A 28 3.22 -4.87 29.70
N GLY A 29 4.55 -4.93 29.70
CA GLY A 29 5.39 -4.14 28.80
C GLY A 29 5.36 -4.64 27.35
N VAL A 30 4.51 -5.63 27.05
CA VAL A 30 4.36 -6.25 25.73
C VAL A 30 2.88 -6.49 25.42
N LEU A 31 2.43 -6.02 24.26
CA LEU A 31 1.10 -6.28 23.71
C LEU A 31 1.22 -6.97 22.35
N VAL A 32 0.29 -7.87 22.07
CA VAL A 32 0.21 -8.58 20.78
C VAL A 32 -1.13 -8.28 20.14
N ILE A 33 -1.08 -7.82 18.89
CA ILE A 33 -2.25 -7.54 18.06
C ILE A 33 -2.20 -8.45 16.85
N ASP A 34 -3.21 -9.31 16.70
CA ASP A 34 -3.37 -10.15 15.53
C ASP A 34 -4.33 -9.50 14.54
N VAL A 35 -3.96 -9.54 13.26
CA VAL A 35 -4.73 -8.97 12.16
C VAL A 35 -4.97 -10.05 11.12
N THR A 36 -6.23 -10.19 10.72
CA THR A 36 -6.69 -11.19 9.75
C THR A 36 -7.33 -10.54 8.54
N PHE A 37 -7.31 -11.24 7.41
CA PHE A 37 -7.84 -10.75 6.13
C PHE A 37 -8.92 -11.72 5.61
N PRO A 38 -10.12 -11.74 6.23
CA PRO A 38 -11.10 -12.83 6.03
C PRO A 38 -11.66 -12.92 4.60
N SER A 39 -11.67 -11.82 3.85
CA SER A 39 -12.25 -11.74 2.51
C SER A 39 -11.20 -11.57 1.41
N VAL A 40 -9.92 -11.82 1.72
CA VAL A 40 -8.80 -11.54 0.82
C VAL A 40 -7.97 -12.81 0.64
N ALA A 41 -7.74 -13.19 -0.61
CA ALA A 41 -6.78 -14.24 -0.93
C ALA A 41 -5.37 -13.82 -0.43
N PRO A 42 -4.44 -14.76 -0.18
CA PRO A 42 -3.08 -14.39 0.18
C PRO A 42 -2.51 -13.37 -0.80
N PHE A 43 -2.00 -12.26 -0.28
CA PHE A 43 -1.64 -11.10 -1.08
C PHE A 43 -0.21 -10.65 -0.82
N GLU A 44 0.29 -9.81 -1.73
CA GLU A 44 1.58 -9.15 -1.59
C GLU A 44 1.44 -7.86 -0.77
N LEU A 45 1.90 -7.89 0.48
CA LEU A 45 1.93 -6.72 1.34
C LEU A 45 2.98 -5.74 0.83
N GLN A 46 2.59 -4.47 0.63
CA GLN A 46 3.47 -3.40 0.18
C GLN A 46 3.80 -2.41 1.28
N GLU A 47 2.81 -2.05 2.09
CA GLU A 47 2.96 -1.01 3.11
C GLU A 47 2.01 -1.26 4.28
N ILE A 48 2.50 -0.97 5.48
CA ILE A 48 1.73 -0.93 6.72
C ILE A 48 1.80 0.51 7.22
N MET A 49 0.66 1.15 7.38
CA MET A 49 0.55 2.49 7.96
C MET A 49 -0.18 2.42 9.29
N PHE A 50 0.27 3.19 10.27
CA PHE A 50 -0.42 3.34 11.54
C PHE A 50 0.03 4.62 12.22
N LYS A 51 -0.74 5.07 13.20
CA LYS A 51 -0.32 6.09 14.16
C LYS A 51 0.23 5.41 15.39
N ASN A 52 1.45 5.76 15.79
CA ASN A 52 2.00 5.27 17.06
C ASN A 52 1.18 5.84 18.22
N TYR A 53 0.98 5.05 19.26
CA TYR A 53 0.42 5.50 20.53
C TYR A 53 1.30 4.97 21.65
N TYR A 54 2.39 5.68 21.96
CA TYR A 54 3.35 5.38 23.02
C TYR A 54 3.97 3.97 22.95
N THR A 55 4.05 3.35 21.78
CA THR A 55 4.82 2.10 21.60
C THR A 55 6.27 2.46 21.31
N ALA A 56 7.22 1.91 22.08
CA ALA A 56 8.65 2.18 21.87
C ALA A 56 9.26 1.29 20.79
N PHE A 57 8.92 0.00 20.80
CA PHE A 57 9.44 -0.96 19.82
C PHE A 57 8.33 -1.79 19.20
N LEU A 58 8.46 -2.05 17.90
CA LEU A 58 7.55 -2.87 17.13
C LEU A 58 8.28 -4.04 16.47
N SER A 59 7.81 -5.25 16.72
CA SER A 59 8.14 -6.41 15.89
C SER A 59 6.92 -6.86 15.10
N ILE A 60 7.12 -7.28 13.87
CA ILE A 60 6.05 -7.77 12.99
C ILE A 60 6.35 -9.21 12.60
N ARG A 61 5.33 -10.06 12.73
CA ARG A 61 5.33 -11.41 12.19
C ARG A 61 4.21 -11.56 11.17
N VAL A 62 4.45 -12.35 10.15
CA VAL A 62 3.43 -12.74 9.17
C VAL A 62 3.26 -14.24 9.16
N ARG A 63 2.01 -14.69 9.00
CA ARG A 63 1.72 -16.07 8.67
C ARG A 63 1.65 -16.18 7.15
N GLN A 64 2.46 -17.06 6.57
CA GLN A 64 2.52 -17.23 5.13
C GLN A 64 2.87 -18.66 4.70
N HIS A 65 2.50 -19.00 3.47
CA HIS A 65 2.94 -20.23 2.80
C HIS A 65 4.30 -19.99 2.14
N THR A 66 5.34 -20.68 2.60
CA THR A 66 6.65 -20.66 1.93
C THR A 66 6.68 -21.48 0.64
N SER A 67 5.78 -22.46 0.52
CA SER A 67 5.59 -23.29 -0.67
C SER A 67 4.14 -23.79 -0.69
N PRO A 68 3.54 -23.99 -1.89
CA PRO A 68 2.17 -24.51 -2.02
C PRO A 68 1.94 -25.86 -1.31
N HIS A 69 2.98 -26.66 -1.11
CA HIS A 69 2.88 -27.97 -0.44
C HIS A 69 3.19 -27.94 1.05
N THR A 70 3.51 -26.76 1.60
CA THR A 70 3.86 -26.61 3.02
C THR A 70 2.78 -25.85 3.78
N PRO A 71 2.49 -26.25 5.03
CA PRO A 71 1.55 -25.52 5.87
C PRO A 71 2.05 -24.10 6.13
N ALA A 72 1.11 -23.17 6.29
CA ALA A 72 1.46 -21.79 6.59
C ALA A 72 2.15 -21.67 7.95
N LYS A 73 3.26 -20.95 8.01
CA LYS A 73 4.05 -20.75 9.23
C LYS A 73 4.22 -19.28 9.55
N TRP A 74 4.43 -18.99 10.84
CA TRP A 74 4.73 -17.65 11.32
C TRP A 74 6.21 -17.32 11.13
N VAL A 75 6.50 -16.25 10.40
CA VAL A 75 7.85 -15.74 10.14
C VAL A 75 7.96 -14.33 10.69
N THR A 76 9.10 -13.98 11.29
CA THR A 76 9.37 -12.60 11.74
C THR A 76 9.89 -11.80 10.56
N CYS A 77 9.16 -10.76 10.16
CA CYS A 77 9.51 -9.90 9.04
C CYS A 77 10.07 -8.54 9.48
N LEU A 78 9.82 -8.11 10.72
CA LEU A 78 10.44 -6.93 11.31
C LEU A 78 10.72 -7.21 12.78
N ARG A 79 11.88 -6.82 13.28
CA ARG A 79 12.29 -7.08 14.67
C ARG A 79 12.74 -5.80 15.34
N ASP A 80 12.16 -5.54 16.51
CA ASP A 80 12.50 -4.45 17.44
C ASP A 80 12.71 -3.10 16.73
N TYR A 81 11.83 -2.77 15.77
CA TYR A 81 11.84 -1.49 15.09
C TYR A 81 11.55 -0.37 16.10
N CYS A 82 12.48 0.57 16.21
CA CYS A 82 12.40 1.68 17.15
C CYS A 82 11.41 2.73 16.63
N LEU A 83 10.32 2.93 17.38
CA LEU A 83 9.30 3.96 17.13
C LEU A 83 9.48 5.18 18.05
N MET A 84 10.12 5.00 19.20
CA MET A 84 10.49 6.08 20.13
C MET A 84 12.00 6.00 20.39
N PRO A 85 12.78 7.03 20.03
CA PRO A 85 14.23 7.04 20.26
C PRO A 85 14.59 6.88 21.74
N ASP A 86 13.85 7.56 22.62
CA ASP A 86 13.87 7.34 24.05
C ASP A 86 12.49 6.85 24.52
N PRO A 87 12.37 5.58 24.97
CA PRO A 87 11.13 5.03 25.50
C PRO A 87 10.54 5.79 26.69
N HIS A 88 11.31 6.64 27.39
CA HIS A 88 10.83 7.43 28.52
C HIS A 88 10.34 8.84 28.14
N SER A 89 10.49 9.24 26.87
CA SER A 89 10.09 10.54 26.34
C SER A 89 8.83 10.44 25.46
N GLU A 90 8.27 11.57 25.02
CA GLU A 90 7.12 11.60 24.09
C GLU A 90 7.52 11.62 22.61
N GLU A 91 8.83 11.70 22.30
CA GLU A 91 9.31 11.78 20.92
C GLU A 91 8.95 10.51 20.14
N GLY A 92 8.28 10.66 18.99
CA GLY A 92 7.78 9.57 18.16
C GLY A 92 6.52 8.87 18.70
N ALA A 93 6.04 9.21 19.91
CA ALA A 93 4.95 8.49 20.57
C ALA A 93 3.57 8.65 19.90
N GLN A 94 3.38 9.68 19.08
CA GLN A 94 2.12 10.00 18.38
C GLN A 94 2.30 10.19 16.87
N GLU A 95 3.41 9.71 16.31
CA GLU A 95 3.76 9.90 14.90
C GLU A 95 3.05 8.90 13.97
N TYR A 96 2.72 9.33 12.76
CA TYR A 96 2.27 8.44 11.69
C TYR A 96 3.47 7.76 11.05
N VAL A 97 3.46 6.43 11.03
CA VAL A 97 4.57 5.61 10.53
C VAL A 97 4.11 4.78 9.34
N SER A 98 4.92 4.79 8.28
CA SER A 98 4.80 3.92 7.12
C SER A 98 5.95 2.92 7.08
N LEU A 99 5.63 1.63 7.09
CA LEU A 99 6.59 0.54 6.93
C LEU A 99 6.39 -0.15 5.59
N PHE A 100 7.40 -0.08 4.74
CA PHE A 100 7.36 -0.61 3.38
C PHE A 100 7.93 -2.03 3.29
N LYS A 101 7.49 -2.78 2.26
CA LYS A 101 7.95 -4.15 1.97
C LYS A 101 9.48 -4.28 1.96
N HIS A 102 10.20 -3.31 1.43
CA HIS A 102 11.67 -3.38 1.32
C HIS A 102 12.40 -3.30 2.68
N GLN A 103 11.71 -2.86 3.75
CA GLN A 103 12.24 -2.86 5.12
C GLN A 103 12.07 -4.23 5.81
N MET A 104 11.36 -5.17 5.18
CA MET A 104 11.03 -6.47 5.75
C MET A 104 12.14 -7.50 5.51
N LEU A 105 12.39 -8.35 6.51
CA LEU A 105 13.42 -9.39 6.53
C LEU A 105 13.04 -10.65 5.73
N CYS A 106 11.81 -10.77 5.28
CA CYS A 106 11.35 -11.90 4.48
C CYS A 106 10.46 -11.45 3.33
N ASP A 107 10.25 -12.34 2.35
CA ASP A 107 9.30 -12.07 1.29
C ASP A 107 7.88 -11.94 1.85
N MET A 108 7.16 -10.96 1.30
CA MET A 108 5.84 -10.51 1.71
C MET A 108 4.78 -10.82 0.64
N ALA A 109 5.07 -11.71 -0.31
CA ALA A 109 4.23 -12.00 -1.47
C ALA A 109 2.92 -12.75 -1.17
N ARG A 110 2.84 -13.50 -0.05
CA ARG A 110 1.71 -14.39 0.24
C ARG A 110 1.28 -14.33 1.71
N VAL A 111 0.99 -13.12 2.19
CA VAL A 111 0.57 -12.88 3.58
C VAL A 111 -0.86 -13.39 3.79
N LEU A 112 -1.06 -14.13 4.88
CA LEU A 112 -2.38 -14.64 5.31
C LEU A 112 -2.87 -13.98 6.60
N GLU A 113 -1.95 -13.72 7.52
CA GLU A 113 -2.22 -13.07 8.80
C GLU A 113 -1.00 -12.23 9.18
N LEU A 114 -1.24 -11.19 9.96
CA LEU A 114 -0.22 -10.28 10.47
C LEU A 114 -0.32 -10.27 12.00
N ARG A 115 0.82 -10.22 12.68
CA ARG A 115 0.92 -10.09 14.13
C ARG A 115 1.87 -8.95 14.46
N LEU A 116 1.36 -7.90 15.09
CA LEU A 116 2.16 -6.83 15.67
C LEU A 116 2.48 -7.19 17.12
N ILE A 117 3.74 -7.08 17.49
CA ILE A 117 4.23 -7.27 18.86
C ILE A 117 4.78 -5.92 19.30
N LEU A 118 4.01 -5.24 20.13
CA LEU A 118 4.29 -3.91 20.65
C LEU A 118 5.03 -4.05 21.96
N ARG A 119 6.06 -3.25 22.18
CA ARG A 119 6.82 -3.24 23.43
C ARG A 119 6.98 -1.81 23.93
N GLN A 120 6.77 -1.64 25.22
CA GLN A 120 7.02 -0.40 25.92
C GLN A 120 7.72 -0.71 27.25
N PRO A 121 9.05 -0.53 27.33
CA PRO A 121 9.80 -0.82 28.54
C PRO A 121 9.66 0.26 29.62
N SER A 122 9.25 1.49 29.26
CA SER A 122 9.06 2.55 30.23
C SER A 122 7.80 2.31 31.07
N PRO A 123 7.90 2.39 32.41
CA PRO A 123 6.74 2.23 33.29
C PRO A 123 5.83 3.46 33.29
N LEU A 124 6.26 4.58 32.66
CA LEU A 124 5.50 5.83 32.61
C LEU A 124 4.24 5.71 31.73
N TRP A 125 4.29 4.87 30.70
CA TRP A 125 3.20 4.73 29.74
C TRP A 125 2.27 3.60 30.15
N LEU A 126 1.10 3.95 30.66
CA LEU A 126 0.13 2.98 31.18
C LEU A 126 -0.68 2.31 30.06
N SER A 127 -0.82 3.01 28.95
CA SER A 127 -1.51 2.56 27.74
C SER A 127 -0.60 2.83 26.57
N PHE A 128 -0.33 1.79 25.78
CA PHE A 128 0.36 1.91 24.52
C PHE A 128 -0.30 1.00 23.50
N THR A 129 -0.30 1.40 22.23
CA THR A 129 -0.84 0.61 21.12
C THR A 129 -0.34 1.19 19.79
N VAL A 130 -0.91 0.71 18.69
CA VAL A 130 -0.98 1.42 17.41
C VAL A 130 -2.44 1.76 17.13
N GLU A 131 -2.68 2.92 16.54
CA GLU A 131 -3.99 3.41 16.11
C GLU A 131 -4.03 3.53 14.58
N GLU A 132 -5.23 3.65 14.02
CA GLU A 132 -5.43 3.95 12.58
C GLU A 132 -4.67 2.99 11.64
N LEU A 133 -4.58 1.71 12.01
CA LEU A 133 -3.86 0.70 11.24
C LEU A 133 -4.48 0.50 9.86
N GLN A 134 -3.67 0.65 8.82
CA GLN A 134 -4.02 0.46 7.43
C GLN A 134 -2.97 -0.42 6.75
N ILE A 135 -3.43 -1.37 5.93
CA ILE A 135 -2.58 -2.31 5.21
C ILE A 135 -2.80 -2.10 3.72
N TYR A 136 -1.73 -1.99 2.95
CA TYR A 136 -1.77 -1.80 1.52
C TYR A 136 -1.08 -2.92 0.77
N GLN A 137 -1.65 -3.28 -0.37
CA GLN A 137 -1.05 -4.18 -1.36
C GLN A 137 -0.72 -3.43 -2.64
N GLN A 138 0.02 -4.09 -3.52
CA GLN A 138 0.33 -3.55 -4.83
C GLN A 138 -0.97 -3.45 -5.62
N GLY A 139 -1.36 -2.23 -6.02
CA GLY A 139 -2.44 -2.07 -6.97
C GLY A 139 -2.05 -2.71 -8.30
N SER A 140 -3.04 -3.20 -9.04
CA SER A 140 -2.78 -3.68 -10.39
C SER A 140 -1.98 -2.63 -11.16
N LYS A 141 -0.89 -3.05 -11.81
CA LYS A 141 -0.36 -2.25 -12.91
C LYS A 141 -1.56 -2.01 -13.81
N SER A 142 -1.92 -0.75 -14.04
CA SER A 142 -2.85 -0.40 -15.12
C SER A 142 -2.47 -1.29 -16.30
N PRO A 143 -3.41 -1.99 -16.96
CA PRO A 143 -3.07 -2.74 -18.16
C PRO A 143 -2.25 -1.77 -19.00
N SER A 144 -1.00 -2.12 -19.31
CA SER A 144 -0.21 -1.28 -20.19
C SER A 144 -1.13 -1.02 -21.38
N MET A 145 -1.52 0.23 -21.60
CA MET A 145 -2.22 0.56 -22.83
C MET A 145 -1.20 0.30 -23.92
N THR A 146 -1.11 -0.95 -24.37
CA THR A 146 -0.63 -1.27 -25.69
C THR A 146 -1.65 -0.64 -26.60
N PHE A 147 -1.39 0.62 -26.96
CA PHE A 147 -2.14 1.29 -28.00
C PHE A 147 -2.08 0.37 -29.22
N PRO A 148 -3.22 -0.11 -29.73
CA PRO A 148 -3.20 -0.85 -30.96
C PRO A 148 -2.58 0.04 -32.04
N LYS A 149 -1.71 -0.53 -32.88
CA LYS A 149 -0.81 0.21 -33.80
C LYS A 149 -1.52 1.25 -34.69
N TRP A 150 -2.83 1.09 -34.94
CA TRP A 150 -3.64 2.04 -35.71
C TRP A 150 -3.86 3.39 -35.01
N LEU A 151 -3.73 3.47 -33.69
CA LEU A 151 -3.77 4.74 -32.94
C LEU A 151 -2.40 5.44 -32.88
N SER A 152 -1.33 4.77 -33.32
CA SER A 152 0.04 5.30 -33.27
C SER A 152 0.38 6.19 -34.47
N HIS A 153 -0.51 6.30 -35.45
CA HIS A 153 -0.30 7.09 -36.65
C HIS A 153 -1.42 8.13 -36.75
N PRO A 154 -1.13 9.44 -36.61
CA PRO A 154 -2.08 10.45 -37.04
C PRO A 154 -2.34 10.23 -38.54
N VAL A 155 -3.60 10.04 -38.90
CA VAL A 155 -4.03 9.97 -40.30
C VAL A 155 -3.52 11.24 -40.99
N PRO A 156 -2.73 11.14 -42.08
CA PRO A 156 -2.42 12.31 -42.88
C PRO A 156 -3.74 12.91 -43.35
N CYS A 157 -4.01 14.15 -42.96
CA CYS A 157 -5.16 14.90 -43.41
C CYS A 157 -5.08 14.97 -44.95
N GLU A 158 -6.02 14.31 -45.65
CA GLU A 158 -6.17 14.46 -47.09
C GLU A 158 -6.37 15.96 -47.38
N GLN A 159 -5.38 16.57 -48.03
CA GLN A 159 -5.53 17.93 -48.54
C GLN A 159 -6.60 17.90 -49.66
N PRO A 160 -7.56 18.86 -49.68
CA PRO A 160 -8.51 18.95 -50.77
C PRO A 160 -7.78 19.15 -52.10
N ALA A 161 -8.24 18.46 -53.14
CA ALA A 161 -7.70 18.55 -54.50
C ALA A 161 -7.66 20.02 -55.00
N PRO A 162 -6.64 20.41 -55.78
CA PRO A 162 -6.53 21.77 -56.28
C PRO A 162 -7.66 22.05 -57.28
N LEU A 163 -8.34 23.19 -57.09
CA LEU A 163 -9.35 23.71 -57.99
C LEU A 163 -8.73 23.98 -59.37
N ILE A 164 -9.28 23.33 -60.40
CA ILE A 164 -9.02 23.66 -61.80
C ILE A 164 -9.85 24.91 -62.12
N GLU A 165 -9.20 26.07 -62.28
CA GLU A 165 -9.80 27.25 -62.89
C GLU A 165 -9.99 26.97 -64.39
N VAL A 166 -11.25 26.79 -64.81
CA VAL A 166 -11.65 26.78 -66.21
C VAL A 166 -12.12 28.18 -66.56
N ASP A 167 -11.29 28.85 -67.35
CA ASP A 167 -11.52 30.15 -67.99
C ASP A 167 -12.78 30.10 -68.88
N GLY A 168 -13.68 31.08 -68.75
CA GLY A 168 -15.01 30.98 -69.34
C GLY A 168 -15.89 32.23 -69.27
N CYS A 169 -15.59 33.16 -70.17
CA CYS A 169 -16.53 34.02 -70.91
C CYS A 169 -17.28 35.15 -70.16
N TYR A 170 -16.82 36.38 -70.40
CA TYR A 170 -17.70 37.56 -70.44
C TYR A 170 -18.39 37.64 -71.79
N ASP A 171 -19.70 37.86 -71.75
CA ASP A 171 -20.57 37.99 -72.91
C ASP A 171 -20.83 39.47 -73.24
N LEU A 172 -21.21 39.69 -74.51
CA LEU A 172 -21.95 40.81 -75.10
C LEU A 172 -21.23 42.02 -75.76
N ASN A 173 -21.40 42.01 -77.09
CA ASN A 173 -21.71 43.11 -78.01
C ASN A 173 -20.56 43.85 -78.73
N LEU A 174 -20.45 43.63 -80.05
CA LEU A 174 -20.61 44.69 -81.07
C LEU A 174 -20.68 44.15 -82.53
N LEU A 175 -21.82 44.41 -83.18
CA LEU A 175 -22.00 44.97 -84.54
C LEU A 175 -21.13 44.44 -85.71
N SER A 176 -21.67 43.66 -86.65
CA SER A 176 -22.59 43.99 -87.77
C SER A 176 -21.87 44.28 -89.11
N TYR A 177 -22.05 43.37 -90.06
CA TYR A 177 -22.29 43.66 -91.49
C TYR A 177 -23.55 42.86 -91.82
N THR A 178 -24.62 43.40 -92.38
CA THR A 178 -24.76 44.50 -93.36
C THR A 178 -25.30 45.82 -92.80
#